data_AF-A0A0S8HTR1-F1
#
_entry.id   AF-A0A0S8HTR1-F1
#
_cell.length_a   1.000
_cell.length_b   1.000
_cell.length_c   1.000
_cell.angle_alpha   90.00
_cell.angle_beta   90.00
_cell.angle_gamma   90.00
#
_symmetry.space_group_name_H-M   'P 1'
#
loop_
_entity.id
_entity.type
_entity.pdbx_description
1 polymer ?
#
loop_
_entity_poly.entity_id
_entity_poly.type
_entity_poly.pdbx_seq_one_letter_code
_entity_poly.pdbx_strand_id
1 'polypeptide(L)'
;MVKPGGLVGLNESTWLQPPSPELIAWLSQDMAANATAHTAEEWEGLLESAGLQDLVVRISKVDTRKEVLGLFRRYGCGGFLQIIGRALTLYLRNPEYRNFVRETREGGIIPENTQDYLGYGLYIGRKP
;
A
#
# COMPACT_ATOMS: atom_id res chain seq x y z
N MET A 1 17.99 -0.21 17.33
CA MET A 1 18.91 -1.29 16.92
C MET A 1 18.42 -2.62 17.47
N VAL A 2 18.26 -3.65 16.63
CA VAL A 2 17.83 -5.00 17.06
C VAL A 2 19.02 -5.75 17.68
N LYS A 3 18.77 -6.49 18.76
CA LYS A 3 19.77 -7.31 19.46
C LYS A 3 20.06 -8.61 18.68
N PRO A 4 21.24 -9.24 18.85
CA PRO A 4 21.50 -10.56 18.30
C PRO A 4 20.42 -11.57 18.69
N GLY A 5 20.02 -12.41 17.75
CA GLY A 5 18.89 -13.34 17.86
C GLY A 5 17.50 -12.72 17.79
N GLY A 6 17.36 -11.38 17.70
CA GLY A 6 16.07 -10.69 17.59
C GLY A 6 15.45 -10.77 16.19
N LEU A 7 14.14 -10.51 16.10
CA LEU A 7 13.39 -10.54 14.84
C LEU A 7 13.13 -9.12 14.31
N VAL A 8 13.17 -8.99 12.99
CA VAL A 8 12.74 -7.81 12.22
C VAL A 8 11.55 -8.25 11.37
N GLY A 9 10.47 -7.47 11.37
CA GLY A 9 9.27 -7.74 10.58
C GLY A 9 8.83 -6.49 9.82
N LEU A 10 8.51 -6.66 8.54
CA LEU A 10 8.07 -5.61 7.63
C LEU A 10 6.77 -6.04 6.95
N ASN A 11 5.88 -5.08 6.72
CA ASN A 11 4.69 -5.24 5.89
C ASN A 11 4.77 -4.18 4.80
N GLU A 12 5.10 -4.61 3.59
CA GLU A 12 5.40 -3.71 2.48
C GLU A 12 4.57 -4.06 1.24
N SER A 13 4.39 -3.07 0.38
CA SER A 13 3.79 -3.27 -0.94
C SER A 13 4.70 -4.15 -1.81
N THR A 14 4.11 -5.14 -2.47
CA THR A 14 4.85 -6.14 -3.25
C THR A 14 4.20 -6.37 -4.60
N TRP A 15 5.02 -6.45 -5.65
CA TRP A 15 4.57 -6.88 -6.98
C TRP A 15 4.24 -8.37 -6.99
N LEU A 16 2.99 -8.71 -7.33
CA LEU A 16 2.51 -10.08 -7.53
C LEU A 16 2.88 -10.63 -8.91
N GLN A 17 3.06 -9.73 -9.87
CA GLN A 17 3.45 -10.00 -11.25
C GLN A 17 4.15 -8.76 -11.81
N PRO A 18 4.95 -8.89 -12.88
CA PRO A 18 5.67 -7.77 -13.47
C PRO A 18 4.72 -6.60 -13.78
N PRO A 19 4.98 -5.38 -13.26
CA PRO A 19 4.10 -4.25 -13.47
C PRO A 19 4.16 -3.76 -14.92
N SER A 20 3.05 -3.23 -15.42
CA SER A 20 3.05 -2.52 -16.70
C SER A 20 3.78 -1.17 -16.56
N PRO A 21 4.37 -0.63 -17.64
CA PRO A 21 4.99 0.70 -17.63
C PRO A 21 4.03 1.82 -17.18
N GLU A 22 2.75 1.70 -17.52
CA GLU A 22 1.69 2.61 -17.07
C GLU A 22 1.53 2.59 -15.55
N LEU A 23 1.53 1.40 -14.94
CA LEU A 23 1.37 1.25 -13.50
C LEU A 23 2.59 1.77 -12.72
N ILE A 24 3.79 1.59 -13.27
CA ILE A 24 5.03 2.18 -12.74
C ILE A 24 4.94 3.72 -12.79
N ALA A 25 4.51 4.27 -13.93
CA ALA A 25 4.40 5.70 -14.13
C ALA A 25 3.34 6.32 -13.21
N TRP A 26 2.23 5.62 -12.95
CA TRP A 26 1.22 6.04 -11.99
C TRP A 26 1.71 5.97 -10.54
N LEU A 27 2.30 4.86 -10.10
CA LEU A 27 2.83 4.75 -8.72
C LEU A 27 3.89 5.81 -8.40
N SER A 28 4.72 6.15 -9.39
CA SER A 28 5.76 7.17 -9.26
C SER A 28 5.20 8.57 -9.02
N GLN A 29 3.92 8.83 -9.35
CA GLN A 29 3.28 10.14 -9.20
C GLN A 29 2.76 10.40 -7.78
N ASP A 30 2.20 9.39 -7.11
CA ASP A 30 1.28 9.65 -5.98
C ASP A 30 1.82 9.26 -4.59
N MET A 31 2.64 8.22 -4.45
CA MET A 31 2.60 7.50 -3.16
C MET A 31 3.67 7.82 -2.09
N ALA A 32 4.94 8.09 -2.41
CA ALA A 32 5.96 8.43 -1.39
C ALA A 32 7.35 8.67 -2.00
N ALA A 33 7.58 9.78 -2.69
CA ALA A 33 8.94 10.19 -3.10
C ALA A 33 9.76 9.08 -3.81
N ASN A 34 9.27 8.59 -4.96
CA ASN A 34 9.91 7.53 -5.77
C ASN A 34 9.95 6.13 -5.11
N ALA A 35 9.06 5.84 -4.16
CA ALA A 35 8.94 4.49 -3.60
C ALA A 35 8.63 3.47 -4.71
N THR A 36 9.63 2.68 -5.08
CA THR A 36 9.47 1.52 -5.95
C THR A 36 8.97 0.35 -5.12
N ALA A 37 7.78 -0.18 -5.44
CA ALA A 37 7.43 -1.51 -4.97
C ALA A 37 8.43 -2.52 -5.54
N HIS A 38 8.71 -3.57 -4.78
CA HIS A 38 9.65 -4.63 -5.15
C HIS A 38 8.90 -5.96 -5.31
N THR A 39 9.48 -6.89 -6.06
CA THR A 39 9.01 -8.28 -6.03
C THR A 39 9.37 -8.95 -4.71
N ALA A 40 8.81 -10.13 -4.42
CA ALA A 40 9.14 -10.85 -3.20
C ALA A 40 10.62 -11.23 -3.13
N GLU A 41 11.19 -11.64 -4.27
CA GLU A 41 12.59 -12.05 -4.42
C GLU A 41 13.54 -10.87 -4.21
N GLU A 42 13.18 -9.69 -4.73
CA GLU A 42 13.95 -8.46 -4.50
C GLU A 42 13.96 -8.08 -3.01
N TRP A 43 12.81 -8.18 -2.34
CA TRP A 43 12.72 -7.96 -0.89
C TRP A 43 13.55 -8.96 -0.10
N GLU A 44 13.50 -10.24 -0.45
CA GLU A 44 14.34 -11.28 0.18
C GLU A 44 15.83 -10.95 0.04
N GLY A 45 16.29 -10.63 -1.18
CA GLY A 45 17.68 -10.25 -1.41
C GLY A 45 18.13 -9.00 -0.63
N LEU A 46 17.25 -8.02 -0.46
CA LEU A 46 17.51 -6.85 0.38
C LEU A 46 17.68 -7.24 1.87
N LEU A 47 16.86 -8.16 2.37
CA LEU A 47 16.93 -8.61 3.77
C LEU A 47 18.15 -9.49 4.03
N GLU A 48 18.50 -10.37 3.09
CA GLU A 48 19.72 -11.18 3.16
C GLU A 48 20.97 -10.29 3.11
N SER A 49 21.02 -9.32 2.19
CA SER A 49 22.14 -8.37 2.09
C SER A 49 22.27 -7.47 3.32
N ALA A 50 21.17 -7.22 4.05
CA ALA A 50 21.17 -6.57 5.35
C ALA A 50 21.66 -7.48 6.50
N GLY A 51 21.99 -8.75 6.22
CA GLY A 51 22.53 -9.71 7.17
C GLY A 51 21.47 -10.43 8.01
N LEU A 52 20.19 -10.37 7.61
CA LEU A 52 19.13 -11.15 8.25
C LEU A 52 19.13 -12.58 7.72
N GLN A 53 18.76 -13.51 8.60
CA GLN A 53 18.72 -14.96 8.33
C GLN A 53 17.33 -15.50 8.69
N ASP A 54 17.08 -16.78 8.42
CA ASP A 54 15.81 -17.46 8.72
C ASP A 54 14.58 -16.70 8.16
N LEU A 55 14.65 -16.26 6.90
CA LEU A 55 13.61 -15.44 6.31
C LEU A 55 12.29 -16.20 6.20
N VAL A 56 11.20 -15.54 6.62
CA VAL A 56 9.83 -15.98 6.42
C VAL A 56 9.11 -14.93 5.60
N VAL A 57 8.66 -15.33 4.41
CA VAL A 57 7.95 -14.45 3.48
C VAL A 57 6.54 -14.96 3.26
N ARG A 58 5.56 -14.07 3.36
CA ARG A 58 4.15 -14.35 3.07
C ARG A 58 3.58 -13.26 2.20
N ILE A 59 3.26 -13.60 0.96
CA ILE A 59 2.63 -12.69 0.01
C ILE A 59 1.12 -12.87 0.04
N SER A 60 0.39 -11.76 0.04
CA SER A 60 -1.07 -11.75 0.05
C SER A 60 -1.61 -10.73 -0.95
N LYS A 61 -2.69 -11.08 -1.63
CA LYS A 61 -3.39 -10.17 -2.54
C LYS A 61 -4.23 -9.17 -1.76
N VAL A 62 -4.33 -7.95 -2.28
CA VAL A 62 -5.31 -6.97 -1.81
C VAL A 62 -6.68 -7.41 -2.31
N ASP A 63 -7.59 -7.71 -1.39
CA ASP A 63 -8.98 -8.03 -1.71
C ASP A 63 -9.84 -6.83 -1.30
N THR A 64 -10.07 -5.94 -2.27
CA THR A 64 -10.83 -4.70 -2.09
C THR A 64 -12.21 -4.95 -1.46
N ARG A 65 -12.86 -6.08 -1.77
CA ARG A 65 -14.18 -6.41 -1.19
C ARG A 65 -14.07 -6.76 0.29
N LYS A 66 -13.05 -7.54 0.67
CA LYS A 66 -12.79 -7.85 2.09
C LYS A 66 -12.39 -6.61 2.86
N GLU A 67 -11.62 -5.70 2.27
CA GLU A 67 -11.24 -4.45 2.91
C GLU A 67 -12.45 -3.55 3.15
N VAL A 68 -13.30 -3.35 2.14
CA VAL A 68 -14.55 -2.60 2.28
C VAL A 68 -15.44 -3.23 3.35
N LEU A 69 -15.60 -4.55 3.34
CA LEU A 69 -16.36 -5.26 4.38
C LEU A 69 -15.73 -5.10 5.78
N GLY A 70 -14.40 -5.10 5.87
CA GLY A 70 -13.65 -4.85 7.09
C GLY A 70 -13.87 -3.44 7.62
N LEU A 71 -13.87 -2.43 6.74
CA LEU A 71 -14.20 -1.04 7.06
C LEU A 71 -15.65 -0.92 7.54
N PHE A 72 -16.60 -1.56 6.86
CA PHE A 72 -18.00 -1.61 7.30
C PHE A 72 -18.15 -2.29 8.67
N ARG A 73 -17.44 -3.40 8.93
CA ARG A 73 -17.43 -4.04 10.25
C ARG A 73 -16.83 -3.14 11.34
N ARG A 74 -15.79 -2.38 11.02
CA ARG A 74 -15.06 -1.54 11.98
C ARG A 74 -15.81 -0.25 12.34
N TYR A 75 -16.43 0.40 11.35
CA TYR A 75 -17.05 1.71 11.53
C TYR A 75 -18.58 1.68 11.53
N GLY A 76 -19.19 0.57 11.09
CA GLY A 76 -20.63 0.47 10.86
C GLY A 76 -21.11 1.39 9.74
N CYS A 77 -22.38 1.23 9.33
CA CYS A 77 -22.96 2.09 8.30
C CYS A 77 -23.03 3.57 8.73
N GLY A 78 -23.31 3.84 10.02
CA GLY A 78 -23.40 5.20 10.55
C GLY A 78 -22.07 5.96 10.52
N GLY A 79 -20.97 5.31 10.93
CA GLY A 79 -19.64 5.90 10.88
C GLY A 79 -19.18 6.15 9.45
N PHE A 80 -19.47 5.22 8.54
CA PHE A 80 -19.15 5.38 7.12
C PHE A 80 -19.88 6.57 6.48
N LEU A 81 -21.19 6.71 6.73
CA LEU A 81 -21.98 7.86 6.26
C LEU A 81 -21.48 9.18 6.87
N GLN A 82 -21.05 9.18 8.13
CA GLN A 82 -20.48 10.37 8.76
C GLN A 82 -19.17 10.79 8.11
N ILE A 83 -18.30 9.84 7.76
CA ILE A 83 -17.04 10.10 7.03
C ILE A 83 -17.34 10.69 5.66
N ILE A 84 -18.26 10.08 4.90
CA ILE A 84 -18.69 10.59 3.59
C ILE A 84 -19.25 12.00 3.72
N GLY A 85 -20.16 12.24 4.67
CA GLY A 85 -20.75 13.56 4.89
C GLY A 85 -19.71 14.64 5.22
N ARG A 86 -18.70 14.30 6.03
CA ARG A 86 -17.58 15.20 6.34
C ARG A 86 -16.72 15.49 5.11
N ALA A 87 -16.38 14.47 4.32
CA ALA A 87 -15.62 14.63 3.09
C ALA A 87 -16.35 15.51 2.07
N LEU A 88 -17.66 15.29 1.86
CA LEU A 88 -18.50 16.11 0.99
C LEU A 88 -18.58 17.56 1.49
N THR A 89 -18.76 17.74 2.80
CA THR A 89 -18.79 19.08 3.41
C THR A 89 -17.47 19.81 3.20
N LEU A 90 -16.34 19.12 3.37
CA LEU A 90 -15.01 19.66 3.16
C LEU A 90 -14.79 20.05 1.69
N TYR A 91 -15.22 19.19 0.75
CA TYR A 91 -15.20 19.48 -0.69
C TYR A 91 -16.02 20.71 -1.05
N LEU A 92 -17.23 20.86 -0.51
CA LEU A 92 -18.06 22.02 -0.83
C LEU A 92 -17.53 23.33 -0.22
N ARG A 93 -16.94 23.26 0.98
CA ARG A 93 -16.53 24.46 1.73
C ARG A 93 -15.10 24.92 1.46
N ASN A 94 -14.18 24.02 1.11
CA ASN A 94 -12.77 24.35 1.00
C ASN A 94 -12.31 24.32 -0.48
N PRO A 95 -12.04 25.48 -1.10
CA PRO A 95 -11.52 25.54 -2.47
C PRO A 95 -10.15 24.88 -2.63
N GLU A 96 -9.27 24.95 -1.63
CA GLU A 96 -7.97 24.26 -1.65
C GLU A 96 -8.13 22.75 -1.68
N TYR A 97 -9.07 22.22 -0.89
CA TYR A 97 -9.38 20.79 -0.92
C TYR A 97 -9.98 20.36 -2.27
N ARG A 98 -10.77 21.23 -2.93
CA ARG A 98 -11.25 20.95 -4.29
C ARG A 98 -10.12 20.94 -5.32
N ASN A 99 -9.17 21.87 -5.20
CA ASN A 99 -8.00 21.92 -6.06
C ASN A 99 -7.14 20.67 -5.86
N PHE A 100 -6.85 20.30 -4.61
CA PHE A 100 -6.17 19.05 -4.27
C PHE A 100 -6.86 17.83 -4.87
N VAL A 101 -8.17 17.66 -4.67
CA VAL A 101 -8.92 16.51 -5.22
C VAL A 101 -8.91 16.52 -6.76
N ARG A 102 -8.91 17.69 -7.40
CA ARG A 102 -8.78 17.80 -8.85
C ARG A 102 -7.38 17.40 -9.31
N GLU A 103 -6.33 17.88 -8.65
CA GLU A 103 -4.93 17.53 -8.93
C GLU A 103 -4.70 16.03 -8.76
N THR A 104 -5.21 15.41 -7.70
CA THR A 104 -5.14 13.94 -7.50
C THR A 104 -5.88 13.17 -8.60
N ARG A 105 -7.00 13.71 -9.13
CA ARG A 105 -7.69 13.09 -10.28
C ARG A 105 -6.94 13.28 -11.59
N GLU A 106 -6.27 14.41 -11.77
CA GLU A 106 -5.44 14.72 -12.94
C GLU A 106 -4.14 13.88 -12.96
N GLY A 107 -3.59 13.54 -11.79
CA GLY A 107 -2.49 12.57 -11.59
C GLY A 107 -2.83 11.10 -11.88
N GLY A 108 -4.02 10.85 -12.45
CA GLY A 108 -4.45 9.52 -12.86
C GLY A 108 -5.31 8.82 -11.81
N ILE A 109 -6.51 8.41 -12.25
CA ILE A 109 -7.33 7.44 -11.53
C ILE A 109 -6.51 6.15 -11.42
N ILE A 110 -6.58 5.47 -10.26
CA ILE A 110 -6.00 4.12 -10.05
C ILE A 110 -6.28 3.28 -11.31
N PRO A 111 -5.24 2.82 -12.04
CA PRO A 111 -5.44 2.02 -13.24
C PRO A 111 -6.31 0.80 -12.95
N GLU A 112 -7.17 0.43 -13.89
CA GLU A 112 -7.96 -0.79 -13.78
C GLU A 112 -7.01 -1.98 -13.56
N ASN A 113 -7.40 -2.91 -12.69
CA ASN A 113 -6.63 -4.11 -12.32
C ASN A 113 -5.37 -3.87 -11.47
N THR A 114 -5.15 -2.68 -10.89
CA THR A 114 -4.03 -2.45 -9.94
C THR A 114 -3.94 -3.50 -8.83
N GLN A 115 -5.08 -3.98 -8.34
CA GLN A 115 -5.20 -5.06 -7.34
C GLN A 115 -4.64 -6.43 -7.79
N ASP A 116 -4.51 -6.66 -9.10
CA ASP A 116 -3.95 -7.90 -9.64
C ASP A 116 -2.41 -7.86 -9.68
N TYR A 117 -1.85 -6.65 -9.74
CA TYR A 117 -0.40 -6.42 -9.75
C TYR A 117 0.16 -6.16 -8.35
N LEU A 118 -0.59 -5.46 -7.49
CA LEU A 118 -0.15 -5.09 -6.15
C LEU A 118 -0.78 -5.97 -5.08
N GLY A 119 0.09 -6.56 -4.27
CA GLY A 119 -0.23 -7.21 -3.01
C GLY A 119 0.54 -6.55 -1.87
N TYR A 120 0.49 -7.19 -0.72
CA TYR A 120 1.39 -6.90 0.39
C TYR A 120 2.17 -8.15 0.79
N GLY A 121 3.43 -7.95 1.13
CA GLY A 121 4.31 -8.98 1.64
C GLY A 121 4.60 -8.76 3.12
N LEU A 122 4.43 -9.81 3.92
CA LEU A 122 4.96 -9.87 5.28
C LEU A 122 6.32 -10.56 5.23
N TYR A 123 7.37 -9.80 5.54
CA TYR A 123 8.75 -10.27 5.54
C TYR A 123 9.30 -10.27 6.95
N ILE A 124 9.79 -11.41 7.42
CA ILE A 124 10.37 -11.56 8.76
C ILE A 124 11.76 -12.12 8.61
N GLY A 125 12.74 -11.54 9.29
CA GLY A 125 14.10 -12.03 9.34
C GLY A 125 14.68 -11.96 10.74
N ARG A 126 15.57 -12.89 11.06
CA ARG A 126 16.29 -12.96 12.32
C ARG A 126 17.65 -12.30 12.18
N LYS A 127 17.97 -11.41 13.11
CA LYS A 127 19.33 -10.90 13.24
C LYS A 127 20.20 -11.99 13.88
N PRO A 128 21.34 -12.36 13.28
CA PRO A 128 22.27 -13.30 13.90
C PRO A 128 22.74 -12.81 15.27
#